data_AF-W4K807-F1
#
_entry.id   AF-W4K807-F1
#
_cell.length_a   1.000
_cell.length_b   1.000
_cell.length_c   1.000
_cell.angle_alpha   90.00
_cell.angle_beta   90.00
_cell.angle_gamma   90.00
#
_symmetry.space_group_name_H-M   'P 1'
#
loop_
_entity.id
_entity.type
_entity.pdbx_description
1 polymer ?
#
loop_
_entity_poly.entity_id
_entity_poly.type
_entity_poly.pdbx_seq_one_letter_code
_entity_poly.pdbx_strand_id
1 'polypeptide(L)'
;MPPAASSRALPKRTDSLQAIKNPQLFIAIEDEVRDCKRVQTHGQEEDLKEALSRMMSRVEELCALLKSSYQTASDVETSLTLCQSNLKLSLANNEMLEDALRRNSSSKDVGWRRSSRDTTSQPVQEVHPQSQRASLEEGHEYRKGSNAPELESPSLSAMTPPTTSPSQDSRFFRFRFTSGRTTPTQSNSPDLGNQPLPNGLRSPNSALVGHLTSASLPSLLPPQSHEKELEQLRAKLEDEKLKFEKIAADKKNLESELESLSQALF
;
A
#
# COMPACT_ATOMS: atom_id res chain seq x y z
N MET A 1 38.24 18.96 19.94
CA MET A 1 36.86 19.43 19.65
C MET A 1 36.11 18.29 18.96
N PRO A 2 34.94 17.86 19.45
CA PRO A 2 34.13 16.82 18.79
C PRO A 2 33.34 17.42 17.63
N PRO A 3 33.10 16.67 16.53
CA PRO A 3 32.31 17.15 15.40
C PRO A 3 30.81 17.14 15.73
N ALA A 4 30.11 18.16 15.25
CA ALA A 4 28.69 18.39 15.48
C ALA A 4 27.83 17.26 14.88
N ALA A 5 26.85 16.79 15.67
CA ALA A 5 25.89 15.78 15.27
C ALA A 5 24.99 16.31 14.14
N SER A 6 25.04 15.66 12.98
CA SER A 6 24.16 15.94 11.85
C SER A 6 22.75 15.44 12.17
N SER A 7 21.86 16.36 12.53
CA SER A 7 20.44 16.10 12.73
C SER A 7 19.79 15.73 11.39
N ARG A 8 19.70 14.43 11.10
CA ARG A 8 18.89 13.91 9.98
C ARG A 8 17.43 14.30 10.23
N ALA A 9 16.97 15.30 9.48
CA ALA A 9 15.56 15.68 9.47
C ALA A 9 14.71 14.47 9.04
N LEU A 10 13.78 14.07 9.91
CA LEU A 10 12.83 13.02 9.61
C LEU A 10 11.94 13.45 8.43
N PRO A 11 11.52 12.51 7.55
CA PRO A 11 10.63 12.82 6.45
C PRO A 11 9.33 13.46 6.96
N LYS A 12 9.04 14.68 6.52
CA LYS A 12 7.79 15.37 6.83
C LYS A 12 6.64 14.58 6.21
N ARG A 13 5.74 14.04 7.05
CA ARG A 13 4.51 13.36 6.61
C ARG A 13 3.55 14.38 5.99
N THR A 14 3.71 14.67 4.70
CA THR A 14 2.84 15.63 3.96
C THR A 14 1.61 14.98 3.33
N ASP A 15 1.45 13.66 3.41
CA ASP A 15 0.38 12.94 2.69
C ASP A 15 -1.03 13.10 3.27
N SER A 16 -1.19 13.65 4.47
CA SER A 16 -2.51 13.67 5.13
C SER A 16 -3.41 14.85 4.74
N LEU A 17 -3.01 15.71 3.79
CA LEU A 17 -3.71 16.95 3.45
C LEU A 17 -4.17 17.05 1.99
N GLN A 18 -4.31 15.93 1.28
CA GLN A 18 -5.18 15.94 0.09
C GLN A 18 -6.68 15.88 0.43
N ALA A 19 -7.01 15.74 1.71
CA ALA A 19 -8.36 15.90 2.20
C ALA A 19 -8.80 17.36 2.02
N ILE A 20 -9.97 17.54 1.41
CA ILE A 20 -10.74 18.79 1.32
C ILE A 20 -10.39 19.66 0.10
N LYS A 21 -10.43 19.08 -1.11
CA LYS A 21 -10.77 19.83 -2.34
C LYS A 21 -12.27 20.15 -2.46
N ASN A 22 -13.11 19.58 -1.58
CA ASN A 22 -14.56 19.67 -1.66
C ASN A 22 -15.27 20.69 -0.73
N PRO A 23 -14.63 21.56 0.07
CA PRO A 23 -15.38 22.41 0.99
C PRO A 23 -16.18 23.47 0.19
N GLN A 24 -15.56 23.99 -0.89
CA GLN A 24 -16.18 24.94 -1.80
C GLN A 24 -17.34 24.31 -2.58
N LEU A 25 -17.24 23.01 -2.88
CA LEU A 25 -18.30 22.27 -3.53
C LEU A 25 -19.57 22.22 -2.68
N PHE A 26 -19.44 21.89 -1.40
CA PHE A 26 -20.59 21.81 -0.49
C PHE A 26 -21.24 23.17 -0.24
N ILE A 27 -20.44 24.23 -0.12
CA ILE A 27 -20.96 25.61 -0.02
C ILE A 27 -21.78 25.96 -1.27
N ALA A 28 -21.25 25.67 -2.46
CA ALA A 28 -21.96 25.91 -3.71
C ALA A 28 -23.27 25.10 -3.82
N ILE A 29 -23.29 23.85 -3.35
CA ILE A 29 -24.50 23.02 -3.30
C ILE A 29 -25.55 23.67 -2.39
N GLU A 30 -25.16 24.18 -1.22
CA GLU A 30 -26.10 24.84 -0.31
C GLU A 30 -26.70 26.12 -0.88
N ASP A 31 -25.90 26.89 -1.64
CA ASP A 31 -26.38 28.06 -2.37
C ASP A 31 -27.35 27.67 -3.49
N GLU A 32 -27.02 26.63 -4.27
CA GLU A 32 -27.88 26.11 -5.33
C GLU A 32 -29.21 25.57 -4.80
N VAL A 33 -29.20 24.83 -3.67
CA VAL A 33 -30.44 24.33 -3.05
C VAL A 33 -31.32 25.48 -2.57
N ARG A 34 -30.72 26.56 -2.03
CA ARG A 34 -31.46 27.77 -1.67
C ARG A 34 -32.04 28.45 -2.90
N ASP A 35 -31.28 28.54 -3.99
CA ASP A 35 -31.75 29.06 -5.27
C ASP A 35 -32.92 28.23 -5.82
N CYS A 36 -32.80 26.91 -5.82
CA CYS A 36 -33.85 26.00 -6.29
C CYS A 36 -35.15 26.18 -5.50
N LYS A 37 -35.09 26.38 -4.19
CA LYS A 37 -36.27 26.68 -3.35
C LYS A 37 -36.92 28.02 -3.71
N ARG A 38 -36.11 29.03 -4.03
CA ARG A 38 -36.60 30.33 -4.50
C ARG A 38 -37.27 30.20 -5.86
N VAL A 39 -36.64 29.51 -6.81
CA VAL A 39 -37.18 29.25 -8.15
C VAL A 39 -38.45 28.42 -8.07
N GLN A 40 -38.54 27.44 -7.18
CA GLN A 40 -39.74 26.63 -6.98
C GLN A 40 -40.95 27.47 -6.53
N THR A 41 -40.73 28.53 -5.76
CA THR A 41 -41.80 29.35 -5.16
C THR A 41 -42.21 30.54 -6.03
N HIS A 42 -41.26 31.12 -6.77
CA HIS A 42 -41.47 32.39 -7.50
C HIS A 42 -40.96 32.37 -8.95
N GLY A 43 -40.30 31.29 -9.39
CA GLY A 43 -39.69 31.18 -10.71
C GLY A 43 -40.69 30.85 -11.81
N GLN A 44 -40.32 31.18 -13.04
CA GLN A 44 -41.07 30.76 -14.23
C GLN A 44 -40.69 29.32 -14.62
N GLU A 45 -41.42 28.75 -15.58
CA GLU A 45 -41.18 27.38 -16.04
C GLU A 45 -39.73 27.19 -16.55
N GLU A 46 -39.17 28.19 -17.24
CA GLU A 46 -37.80 28.13 -17.76
C GLU A 46 -36.74 28.13 -16.65
N ASP A 47 -36.94 28.94 -15.60
CA ASP A 47 -36.06 28.95 -14.43
C ASP A 47 -36.07 27.59 -13.73
N LEU A 48 -37.25 26.96 -13.63
CA LEU A 48 -37.40 25.64 -13.02
C LEU A 48 -36.67 24.55 -13.84
N LYS A 49 -36.76 24.60 -15.18
CA LYS A 49 -36.02 23.70 -16.07
C LYS A 49 -34.51 23.87 -15.89
N GLU A 50 -34.03 25.11 -15.80
CA GLU A 50 -32.61 25.38 -15.59
C GLU A 50 -32.12 24.90 -14.22
N ALA A 51 -32.89 25.19 -13.16
CA ALA A 51 -32.59 24.74 -11.80
C ALA A 51 -32.55 23.21 -11.71
N LEU A 52 -33.49 22.52 -12.35
CA LEU A 52 -33.51 21.06 -12.41
C LEU A 52 -32.29 20.51 -13.16
N SER A 53 -31.94 21.11 -14.30
CA SER A 53 -30.76 20.74 -15.08
C SER A 53 -29.48 20.88 -14.24
N ARG A 54 -29.32 22.02 -13.54
CA ARG A 54 -28.21 22.24 -12.61
C ARG A 54 -28.17 21.20 -11.49
N MET A 55 -29.30 20.90 -10.86
CA MET A 55 -29.39 19.85 -9.84
C MET A 55 -28.98 18.47 -10.39
N MET A 56 -29.39 18.14 -11.62
CA MET A 56 -29.05 16.87 -12.24
C MET A 56 -27.53 16.75 -12.48
N SER A 57 -26.91 17.79 -13.05
CA SER A 57 -25.45 17.84 -13.19
C SER A 57 -24.73 17.75 -11.84
N ARG A 58 -25.28 18.37 -10.78
CA ARG A 58 -24.71 18.28 -9.44
C ARG A 58 -24.77 16.87 -8.87
N VAL A 59 -25.88 16.16 -9.08
CA VAL A 59 -26.02 14.76 -8.67
C VAL A 59 -25.01 13.88 -9.42
N GLU A 60 -24.79 14.12 -10.71
CA GLU A 60 -23.77 13.39 -11.49
C GLU A 60 -22.36 13.62 -10.95
N GLU A 61 -22.00 14.87 -10.61
CA GLU A 61 -20.72 15.22 -10.00
C GLU A 61 -20.53 14.54 -8.63
N LEU A 62 -21.56 14.57 -7.77
CA LEU A 62 -21.54 13.88 -6.47
C LEU A 62 -21.41 12.36 -6.64
N CYS A 63 -22.07 11.77 -7.63
CA CYS A 63 -21.92 10.35 -7.96
C CYS A 63 -20.49 10.01 -8.41
N ALA A 64 -19.87 10.89 -9.20
CA ALA A 64 -18.48 10.72 -9.62
C ALA A 64 -17.50 10.82 -8.44
N LEU A 65 -17.69 11.79 -7.55
CA LEU A 65 -16.90 11.94 -6.34
C LEU A 65 -17.06 10.73 -5.41
N LEU A 66 -18.27 10.20 -5.27
CA LEU A 66 -18.53 9.01 -4.46
C LEU A 66 -17.77 7.80 -5.03
N LYS A 67 -17.86 7.56 -6.34
CA LYS A 67 -17.11 6.48 -7.01
C LYS A 67 -15.60 6.64 -6.81
N SER A 68 -15.07 7.85 -6.98
CA SER A 68 -13.66 8.15 -6.75
C SER A 68 -13.27 7.88 -5.29
N SER A 69 -14.11 8.28 -4.33
CA SER A 69 -13.85 8.05 -2.91
C SER A 69 -13.82 6.57 -2.56
N TYR A 70 -14.72 5.76 -3.12
CA TYR A 70 -14.69 4.31 -2.94
C TYR A 70 -13.42 3.68 -3.51
N GLN A 71 -12.99 4.12 -4.70
CA GLN A 71 -11.74 3.64 -5.29
C GLN A 71 -10.54 3.98 -4.39
N THR A 72 -10.42 5.24 -3.96
CA THR A 72 -9.34 5.67 -3.07
C THR A 72 -9.36 4.91 -1.74
N ALA A 73 -10.54 4.64 -1.17
CA ALA A 73 -10.66 3.83 0.04
C ALA A 73 -10.13 2.40 -0.17
N SER A 74 -10.49 1.75 -1.27
CA SER A 74 -9.96 0.43 -1.64
C SER A 74 -8.44 0.45 -1.84
N ASP A 75 -7.90 1.49 -2.48
CA ASP A 75 -6.45 1.63 -2.69
C ASP A 75 -5.70 1.79 -1.36
N VAL A 76 -6.27 2.55 -0.42
CA VAL A 76 -5.71 2.71 0.93
C VAL A 76 -5.75 1.40 1.71
N GLU A 77 -6.84 0.64 1.64
CA GLU A 77 -6.97 -0.65 2.32
C GLU A 77 -5.95 -1.69 1.80
N THR A 78 -5.77 -1.76 0.48
CA THR A 78 -4.76 -2.63 -0.13
C THR A 78 -3.34 -2.20 0.27
N SER A 79 -3.04 -0.90 0.25
CA SER A 79 -1.76 -0.36 0.72
C SER A 79 -1.49 -0.68 2.19
N LEU A 80 -2.50 -0.52 3.06
CA LEU A 80 -2.41 -0.87 4.48
C LEU A 80 -2.11 -2.36 4.66
N THR A 81 -2.79 -3.22 3.91
CA THR A 81 -2.59 -4.68 3.95
C THR A 81 -1.16 -5.05 3.52
N LEU A 82 -0.64 -4.43 2.46
CA LEU A 82 0.74 -4.63 2.01
C LEU A 82 1.75 -4.15 3.05
N CYS A 83 1.55 -2.97 3.63
CA CYS A 83 2.39 -2.45 4.72
C CYS A 83 2.40 -3.38 5.94
N GLN A 84 1.25 -3.93 6.33
CA GLN A 84 1.15 -4.89 7.42
C GLN A 84 1.91 -6.18 7.11
N SER A 85 1.80 -6.72 5.88
CA SER A 85 2.54 -7.90 5.43
C SER A 85 4.06 -7.66 5.46
N ASN A 86 4.52 -6.51 4.94
CA ASN A 86 5.93 -6.13 4.94
C ASN A 86 6.50 -5.96 6.36
N LEU A 87 5.71 -5.38 7.27
CA LEU A 87 6.10 -5.27 8.67
C LEU A 87 6.22 -6.64 9.33
N LYS A 88 5.24 -7.53 9.11
CA LYS A 88 5.29 -8.92 9.61
C LYS A 88 6.53 -9.66 9.11
N LEU A 89 6.86 -9.52 7.83
CA LEU A 89 8.07 -10.13 7.25
C LEU A 89 9.34 -9.54 7.87
N SER A 90 9.38 -8.23 8.08
CA SER A 90 10.53 -7.56 8.72
C SER A 90 10.71 -8.01 10.17
N LEU A 91 9.61 -8.17 10.92
CA LEU A 91 9.64 -8.73 12.28
C LEU A 91 10.13 -10.18 12.28
N ALA A 92 9.64 -11.03 11.38
CA ALA A 92 10.10 -12.42 11.26
C ALA A 92 11.58 -12.50 10.86
N ASN A 93 12.03 -11.66 9.93
CA ASN A 93 13.44 -11.57 9.53
C ASN A 93 14.31 -11.15 10.71
N ASN A 94 13.88 -10.16 11.50
CA ASN A 94 14.59 -9.73 12.70
C ASN A 94 14.63 -10.84 13.76
N GLU A 95 13.52 -11.54 13.99
CA GLU A 95 13.46 -12.67 14.93
C GLU A 95 14.43 -13.78 14.50
N MET A 96 14.46 -14.16 13.22
CA MET A 96 15.40 -15.15 12.71
C MET A 96 16.86 -14.72 12.85
N LEU A 97 17.15 -13.43 12.61
CA LEU A 97 18.49 -12.88 12.82
C LEU A 97 18.87 -12.90 14.29
N GLU A 98 17.96 -12.49 15.19
CA GLU A 98 18.14 -12.56 16.64
C GLU A 98 18.38 -14.00 17.10
N ASP A 99 17.62 -14.96 16.58
CA ASP A 99 17.79 -16.39 16.87
C ASP A 99 19.16 -16.90 16.42
N ALA A 100 19.59 -16.55 15.20
CA ALA A 100 20.90 -16.91 14.67
C ALA A 100 22.03 -16.27 15.50
N LEU A 101 21.87 -15.01 15.88
CA LEU A 101 22.78 -14.28 16.76
C LEU A 101 22.85 -14.94 18.14
N ARG A 102 21.72 -15.31 18.76
CA ARG A 102 21.67 -15.97 20.07
C ARG A 102 22.34 -17.34 20.03
N ARG A 103 22.11 -18.14 18.99
CA ARG A 103 22.76 -19.45 18.80
C ARG A 103 24.27 -19.30 18.59
N ASN A 104 24.70 -18.31 17.82
CA ASN A 104 26.11 -18.03 17.54
C ASN A 104 26.83 -17.20 18.62
N SER A 105 26.12 -16.66 19.62
CA SER A 105 26.73 -15.90 20.72
C SER A 105 27.66 -16.74 21.61
N SER A 106 27.58 -18.08 21.52
CA SER A 106 28.53 -19.00 22.16
C SER A 106 29.67 -19.46 21.24
N SER A 107 29.55 -19.22 19.92
CA SER A 107 30.51 -19.63 18.90
C SER A 107 31.46 -18.47 18.60
N LYS A 108 32.73 -18.60 19.01
CA LYS A 108 33.84 -17.65 18.77
C LYS A 108 33.69 -16.82 17.47
N ASP A 109 33.65 -15.50 17.66
CA ASP A 109 33.92 -14.41 16.71
C ASP A 109 33.85 -14.83 15.23
N VAL A 110 32.65 -14.83 14.65
CA VAL A 110 32.47 -14.97 13.20
C VAL A 110 33.19 -13.80 12.56
N GLY A 111 34.37 -14.06 11.98
CA GLY A 111 35.40 -13.13 11.53
C GLY A 111 34.99 -12.12 10.46
N TRP A 112 34.00 -11.28 10.75
CA TRP A 112 33.78 -9.99 10.11
C TRP A 112 34.66 -8.90 10.72
N ARG A 113 35.50 -9.27 11.70
CA ARG A 113 36.61 -8.43 12.16
C ARG A 113 37.62 -8.25 11.03
N ARG A 114 37.32 -7.26 10.20
CA ARG A 114 38.23 -6.26 9.67
C ARG A 114 39.50 -6.83 9.03
N SER A 115 39.41 -7.22 7.76
CA SER A 115 40.54 -7.18 6.81
C SER A 115 40.98 -5.73 6.49
N SER A 116 40.90 -4.82 7.46
CA SER A 116 41.27 -3.41 7.34
C SER A 116 42.34 -3.07 8.37
N ARG A 117 43.34 -3.94 8.50
CA ARG A 117 44.59 -3.61 9.19
C ARG A 117 45.64 -4.62 8.76
N ASP A 118 46.32 -4.33 7.65
CA ASP A 118 47.74 -4.62 7.42
C ASP A 118 48.15 -4.08 6.04
N THR A 119 48.25 -2.74 5.94
CA THR A 119 49.03 -2.05 4.88
C THR A 119 50.01 -1.05 5.50
N THR A 120 50.61 -1.39 6.64
CA THR A 120 51.68 -0.58 7.24
C THR A 120 52.76 -1.47 7.82
N SER A 121 53.63 -2.00 6.96
CA SER A 121 55.05 -2.20 7.24
C SER A 121 55.77 -2.82 6.04
N GLN A 122 56.39 -2.01 5.20
CA GLN A 122 57.62 -2.34 4.46
C GLN A 122 58.28 -1.00 4.07
N PRO A 123 59.32 -0.56 4.80
CA PRO A 123 60.27 0.43 4.31
C PRO A 123 61.39 -0.27 3.51
N VAL A 124 62.05 0.49 2.64
CA VAL A 124 63.41 0.32 2.05
C VAL A 124 63.48 0.23 0.51
N GLN A 125 63.85 1.39 -0.06
CA GLN A 125 64.76 1.70 -1.20
C GLN A 125 64.45 1.22 -2.64
N GLU A 126 64.12 2.15 -3.55
CA GLU A 126 65.01 2.83 -4.55
C GLU A 126 65.34 1.92 -5.76
N VAL A 127 65.10 2.24 -7.04
CA VAL A 127 65.42 3.45 -7.82
C VAL A 127 64.55 3.47 -9.10
N HIS A 128 63.84 4.57 -9.42
CA HIS A 128 64.05 5.39 -10.65
C HIS A 128 62.97 6.50 -10.80
N PRO A 129 63.33 7.72 -11.24
CA PRO A 129 62.42 8.84 -11.37
C PRO A 129 61.98 9.07 -12.83
N GLN A 130 60.72 9.42 -13.08
CA GLN A 130 60.39 10.46 -14.06
C GLN A 130 58.90 10.83 -14.07
N SER A 131 58.68 12.14 -14.24
CA SER A 131 57.46 12.82 -14.69
C SER A 131 56.36 13.01 -13.64
N GLN A 132 56.37 14.13 -12.89
CA GLN A 132 55.83 15.43 -13.31
C GLN A 132 54.42 15.37 -13.92
N ARG A 133 53.37 15.65 -13.12
CA ARG A 133 52.74 16.99 -13.03
C ARG A 133 51.51 16.97 -12.13
N ALA A 134 51.45 17.99 -11.28
CA ALA A 134 50.28 18.45 -10.55
C ALA A 134 49.39 19.33 -11.44
N SER A 135 48.07 19.33 -11.19
CA SER A 135 47.08 20.38 -11.50
C SER A 135 45.78 19.92 -10.81
N LEU A 136 45.15 20.55 -9.81
CA LEU A 136 44.81 21.94 -9.51
C LEU A 136 44.10 22.68 -10.65
N GLU A 137 42.76 22.72 -10.54
CA GLU A 137 41.76 23.71 -11.03
C GLU A 137 40.46 23.26 -10.34
N GLU A 138 39.73 23.98 -9.48
CA GLU A 138 39.45 25.41 -9.28
C GLU A 138 38.81 26.10 -10.48
N GLY A 139 37.50 26.37 -10.37
CA GLY A 139 36.89 27.57 -10.97
C GLY A 139 35.64 27.40 -11.86
N HIS A 140 34.57 28.06 -11.41
CA HIS A 140 33.61 28.89 -12.20
C HIS A 140 32.69 28.21 -13.25
N GLU A 141 31.36 28.18 -13.05
CA GLU A 141 30.34 29.25 -13.11
C GLU A 141 29.58 29.32 -14.46
N TYR A 142 28.26 29.50 -14.34
CA TYR A 142 27.26 30.04 -15.28
C TYR A 142 27.35 29.75 -16.79
N ARG A 143 26.35 29.02 -17.31
CA ARG A 143 25.69 29.43 -18.57
C ARG A 143 24.21 29.10 -18.64
N LYS A 144 23.45 30.19 -18.63
CA LYS A 144 22.05 30.40 -19.01
C LYS A 144 21.90 30.26 -20.53
N GLY A 145 20.84 29.60 -21.01
CA GLY A 145 20.23 29.90 -22.31
C GLY A 145 19.88 28.73 -23.23
N SER A 146 18.56 28.56 -23.42
CA SER A 146 17.90 28.48 -24.74
C SER A 146 17.69 27.12 -25.43
N ASN A 147 16.41 26.73 -25.44
CA ASN A 147 15.59 26.20 -26.54
C ASN A 147 15.90 24.84 -27.22
N ALA A 148 14.84 24.01 -27.18
CA ALA A 148 14.44 22.82 -27.95
C ALA A 148 14.85 22.80 -29.46
N PRO A 149 14.79 21.66 -30.20
CA PRO A 149 13.88 20.51 -29.99
C PRO A 149 14.44 19.08 -30.22
N GLU A 150 13.67 18.11 -29.69
CA GLU A 150 13.30 16.81 -30.24
C GLU A 150 14.23 16.14 -31.28
N LEU A 151 14.89 15.04 -30.87
CA LEU A 151 15.26 13.95 -31.77
C LEU A 151 15.54 12.66 -31.00
N GLU A 152 15.12 11.57 -31.65
CA GLU A 152 15.11 10.17 -31.23
C GLU A 152 16.42 9.67 -30.63
N SER A 153 16.31 8.83 -29.59
CA SER A 153 17.44 8.07 -29.04
C SER A 153 17.43 6.63 -29.57
N PRO A 154 18.54 6.13 -30.13
CA PRO A 154 18.65 4.77 -30.64
C PRO A 154 18.97 3.75 -29.53
N SER A 155 18.55 2.51 -29.81
CA SER A 155 18.85 1.27 -29.11
C SER A 155 20.35 1.06 -28.85
N LEU A 156 20.70 0.73 -27.60
CA LEU A 156 22.01 0.20 -27.22
C LEU A 156 21.94 -1.30 -27.02
N SER A 157 22.46 -2.04 -28.00
CA SER A 157 22.96 -3.41 -27.85
C SER A 157 24.41 -3.35 -27.41
N ALA A 158 24.78 -4.05 -26.33
CA ALA A 158 26.15 -4.51 -26.13
C ALA A 158 26.25 -5.70 -25.16
N MET A 159 26.79 -6.78 -25.72
CA MET A 159 27.76 -7.71 -25.12
C MET A 159 27.27 -8.88 -24.25
N THR A 160 27.30 -10.05 -24.89
CA THR A 160 27.50 -11.39 -24.34
C THR A 160 28.94 -11.60 -23.81
N PRO A 161 29.14 -12.51 -22.84
CA PRO A 161 30.18 -13.54 -22.98
C PRO A 161 29.69 -14.96 -22.55
N PRO A 162 30.47 -16.04 -22.76
CA PRO A 162 29.97 -17.28 -23.34
C PRO A 162 29.49 -18.36 -22.36
N THR A 163 28.67 -19.22 -22.94
CA THR A 163 28.19 -20.53 -22.50
C THR A 163 29.30 -21.46 -21.99
N THR A 164 29.14 -22.00 -20.78
CA THR A 164 29.40 -23.41 -20.47
C THR A 164 28.31 -23.92 -19.51
N SER A 165 27.63 -24.97 -19.93
CA SER A 165 26.55 -25.70 -19.26
C SER A 165 27.12 -26.91 -18.48
N PRO A 166 26.31 -27.79 -17.86
CA PRO A 166 25.02 -27.66 -17.15
C PRO A 166 25.06 -28.33 -15.74
N SER A 167 24.30 -27.87 -14.74
CA SER A 167 23.67 -28.75 -13.74
C SER A 167 22.76 -28.02 -12.75
N GLN A 168 21.49 -28.42 -12.82
CA GLN A 168 20.50 -28.62 -11.76
C GLN A 168 19.94 -27.43 -10.96
N ASP A 169 18.63 -27.25 -11.21
CA ASP A 169 17.57 -26.85 -10.28
C ASP A 169 17.66 -25.48 -9.60
N SER A 170 17.10 -24.47 -10.27
CA SER A 170 16.56 -23.28 -9.60
C SER A 170 15.13 -23.00 -10.09
N ARG A 171 14.24 -23.94 -9.75
CA ARG A 171 12.77 -23.82 -9.87
C ARG A 171 12.18 -23.14 -8.64
N PHE A 172 12.47 -21.86 -8.43
CA PHE A 172 11.77 -21.09 -7.40
C PHE A 172 11.10 -19.85 -7.98
N PHE A 173 9.77 -20.01 -8.09
CA PHE A 173 8.71 -19.01 -8.19
C PHE A 173 8.62 -18.19 -9.46
N ARG A 174 8.10 -18.83 -10.51
CA ARG A 174 7.39 -18.14 -11.59
C ARG A 174 5.89 -18.31 -11.38
N PHE A 175 5.27 -17.37 -10.67
CA PHE A 175 3.80 -17.29 -10.59
C PHE A 175 3.27 -16.79 -11.92
N ARG A 176 2.81 -17.74 -12.75
CA ARG A 176 1.99 -17.43 -13.92
C ARG A 176 0.52 -17.45 -13.48
N PHE A 177 -0.08 -16.28 -13.29
CA PHE A 177 -1.53 -16.14 -13.37
C PHE A 177 -1.94 -16.21 -14.85
N THR A 178 -1.92 -17.41 -15.40
CA THR A 178 -2.58 -17.69 -16.67
C THR A 178 -3.86 -18.43 -16.36
N SER A 179 -4.98 -17.74 -16.58
CA SER A 179 -6.32 -18.27 -16.68
C SER A 179 -6.31 -19.63 -17.39
N GLY A 180 -6.54 -20.68 -16.61
CA GLY A 180 -6.49 -22.06 -17.05
C GLY A 180 -7.45 -22.89 -16.22
N ARG A 181 -8.71 -22.88 -16.67
CA ARG A 181 -9.79 -23.76 -16.21
C ARG A 181 -9.26 -25.19 -16.08
N THR A 182 -9.07 -25.65 -14.84
CA THR A 182 -8.84 -27.07 -14.54
C THR A 182 -9.81 -27.49 -13.46
N THR A 183 -10.63 -28.47 -13.84
CA THR A 183 -11.57 -29.20 -13.01
C THR A 183 -10.85 -29.96 -11.89
N PRO A 184 -11.33 -29.95 -10.64
CA PRO A 184 -10.81 -30.82 -9.61
C PRO A 184 -11.36 -32.24 -9.82
N THR A 185 -10.49 -33.17 -10.20
CA THR A 185 -10.72 -34.62 -10.10
C THR A 185 -10.67 -35.03 -8.63
N GLN A 186 -11.78 -35.55 -8.14
CA GLN A 186 -11.93 -36.16 -6.81
C GLN A 186 -11.06 -37.42 -6.68
N SER A 187 -10.59 -37.66 -5.45
CA SER A 187 -9.92 -38.90 -5.05
C SER A 187 -10.78 -39.69 -4.04
N ASN A 188 -11.06 -40.93 -4.42
CA ASN A 188 -11.28 -42.15 -3.61
C ASN A 188 -12.32 -42.17 -2.47
N SER A 189 -13.41 -42.90 -2.73
CA SER A 189 -14.13 -43.74 -1.76
C SER A 189 -14.21 -45.18 -2.30
N PRO A 190 -14.11 -46.23 -1.46
CA PRO A 190 -14.24 -47.61 -1.90
C PRO A 190 -15.70 -48.11 -1.84
N ASP A 191 -16.08 -48.76 -2.96
CA ASP A 191 -16.79 -50.05 -3.10
C ASP A 191 -18.25 -50.29 -2.62
N LEU A 192 -18.89 -51.14 -3.44
CA LEU A 192 -20.09 -51.97 -3.29
C LEU A 192 -21.50 -51.38 -3.59
N GLY A 193 -22.06 -51.82 -4.73
CA GLY A 193 -23.43 -52.37 -4.72
C GLY A 193 -24.44 -51.87 -5.77
N ASN A 194 -24.40 -52.45 -6.97
CA ASN A 194 -25.53 -52.83 -7.85
C ASN A 194 -26.86 -52.04 -7.83
N GLN A 195 -27.26 -51.48 -8.99
CA GLN A 195 -28.53 -51.79 -9.69
C GLN A 195 -28.58 -51.14 -11.10
N PRO A 196 -29.30 -51.74 -12.09
CA PRO A 196 -29.14 -51.44 -13.51
C PRO A 196 -30.18 -50.45 -14.10
N LEU A 197 -29.73 -49.84 -15.21
CA LEU A 197 -30.40 -49.13 -16.35
C LEU A 197 -31.87 -49.53 -16.67
N PRO A 198 -32.66 -48.81 -17.54
CA PRO A 198 -32.21 -48.07 -18.74
C PRO A 198 -33.03 -46.84 -19.27
N ASN A 199 -32.43 -46.20 -20.28
CA ASN A 199 -33.03 -45.52 -21.45
C ASN A 199 -33.66 -44.12 -21.35
N GLY A 200 -33.22 -43.21 -22.24
CA GLY A 200 -34.02 -42.03 -22.59
C GLY A 200 -33.36 -40.89 -23.38
N LEU A 201 -32.80 -41.19 -24.55
CA LEU A 201 -32.74 -40.36 -25.79
C LEU A 201 -32.66 -38.81 -25.72
N ARG A 202 -31.52 -38.33 -26.22
CA ARG A 202 -31.22 -37.09 -27.00
C ARG A 202 -32.39 -36.16 -27.41
N SER A 203 -32.19 -34.85 -27.20
CA SER A 203 -32.30 -33.84 -28.29
C SER A 203 -31.61 -32.50 -27.94
N PRO A 204 -31.16 -31.68 -28.92
CA PRO A 204 -30.26 -30.53 -28.73
C PRO A 204 -30.98 -29.16 -28.79
N ASN A 205 -30.21 -28.09 -28.52
CA ASN A 205 -30.49 -26.65 -28.68
C ASN A 205 -31.20 -25.89 -27.54
N SER A 206 -30.40 -25.12 -26.78
CA SER A 206 -30.59 -23.67 -26.66
C SER A 206 -29.40 -23.02 -25.96
N ALA A 207 -28.71 -22.15 -26.68
CA ALA A 207 -27.87 -21.11 -26.09
C ALA A 207 -28.80 -19.96 -25.68
N LEU A 208 -28.89 -19.65 -24.38
CA LEU A 208 -29.33 -18.37 -23.83
C LEU A 208 -29.02 -18.34 -22.32
N VAL A 209 -28.17 -17.37 -21.95
CA VAL A 209 -28.26 -16.48 -20.79
C VAL A 209 -28.82 -17.07 -19.48
N GLY A 210 -27.97 -17.12 -18.44
CA GLY A 210 -28.44 -17.19 -17.05
C GLY A 210 -27.58 -18.02 -16.11
N HIS A 211 -26.37 -17.56 -15.76
CA HIS A 211 -25.75 -18.00 -14.50
C HIS A 211 -26.39 -17.25 -13.33
N LEU A 212 -27.60 -17.72 -12.98
CA LEU A 212 -28.19 -17.61 -11.65
C LEU A 212 -27.45 -18.56 -10.70
N THR A 213 -26.18 -18.30 -10.42
CA THR A 213 -25.43 -19.10 -9.45
C THR A 213 -25.22 -18.29 -8.17
N SER A 214 -26.08 -18.63 -7.21
CA SER A 214 -25.85 -18.62 -5.76
C SER A 214 -25.60 -17.26 -5.10
N ALA A 215 -26.69 -16.52 -4.90
CA ALA A 215 -26.89 -15.82 -3.64
C ALA A 215 -26.84 -16.86 -2.51
N SER A 216 -25.79 -16.81 -1.69
CA SER A 216 -25.77 -17.49 -0.40
C SER A 216 -26.84 -16.86 0.48
N LEU A 217 -27.98 -17.55 0.61
CA LEU A 217 -28.99 -17.20 1.59
C LEU A 217 -28.33 -17.23 2.98
N PRO A 218 -28.44 -16.17 3.81
CA PRO A 218 -27.97 -16.24 5.18
C PRO A 218 -28.68 -17.40 5.88
N SER A 219 -27.88 -18.32 6.41
CA SER A 219 -28.34 -19.45 7.20
C SER A 219 -29.27 -18.94 8.30
N LEU A 220 -30.49 -19.48 8.36
CA LEU A 220 -31.44 -19.26 9.45
C LEU A 220 -30.87 -19.91 10.72
N LEU A 221 -29.89 -19.25 11.34
CA LEU A 221 -29.37 -19.63 12.64
C LEU A 221 -30.44 -19.38 13.71
N PRO A 222 -30.53 -20.22 14.76
CA PRO A 222 -31.52 -20.07 15.82
C PRO A 222 -31.43 -18.68 16.49
N PRO A 223 -32.56 -18.05 16.86
CA PRO A 223 -32.59 -16.68 17.40
C PRO A 223 -31.75 -16.47 18.68
N GLN A 224 -31.33 -17.54 19.35
CA GLN A 224 -30.48 -17.47 20.54
C GLN A 224 -29.01 -17.13 20.27
N SER A 225 -28.50 -17.30 19.03
CA SER A 225 -27.10 -16.93 18.72
C SER A 225 -26.93 -15.44 18.49
N HIS A 226 -27.94 -14.78 17.92
CA HIS A 226 -27.91 -13.36 17.60
C HIS A 226 -27.92 -12.47 18.86
N GLU A 227 -28.64 -12.88 19.91
CA GLU A 227 -28.68 -12.14 21.18
C GLU A 227 -27.31 -12.13 21.89
N LYS A 228 -26.62 -13.28 21.91
CA LYS A 228 -25.26 -13.39 22.46
C LYS A 228 -24.24 -12.57 21.67
N GLU A 229 -24.40 -12.50 20.35
CA GLU A 229 -23.54 -11.68 19.49
C GLU A 229 -23.77 -10.19 19.76
N LEU A 230 -25.03 -9.75 19.88
CA LEU A 230 -25.35 -8.36 20.25
C LEU A 230 -24.80 -7.98 21.63
N GLU A 231 -24.87 -8.89 22.61
CA GLU A 231 -24.29 -8.67 23.93
C GLU A 231 -22.76 -8.55 23.86
N GLN A 232 -22.09 -9.43 23.11
CA GLN A 232 -20.65 -9.35 22.89
C GLN A 232 -20.23 -8.07 22.17
N LEU A 233 -21.00 -7.62 21.18
CA LEU A 233 -20.73 -6.38 20.46
C LEU A 233 -20.92 -5.15 21.36
N ARG A 234 -21.92 -5.15 22.24
CA ARG A 234 -22.10 -4.10 23.25
C ARG A 234 -20.94 -4.06 24.24
N ALA A 235 -20.50 -5.22 24.75
CA ALA A 235 -19.37 -5.31 25.66
C ALA A 235 -18.07 -4.79 25.01
N LYS A 236 -17.81 -5.15 23.75
CA LYS A 236 -16.65 -4.62 23.00
C LYS A 236 -16.71 -3.11 22.81
N LEU A 237 -17.89 -2.56 22.53
CA LEU A 237 -18.10 -1.13 22.36
C LEU A 237 -17.84 -0.37 23.68
N GLU A 238 -18.27 -0.91 24.81
CA GLU A 238 -17.98 -0.34 26.13
C GLU A 238 -16.47 -0.40 26.46
N ASP A 239 -15.81 -1.53 26.20
CA ASP A 239 -14.36 -1.66 26.38
C ASP A 239 -13.57 -0.66 25.52
N GLU A 240 -13.98 -0.44 24.28
CA GLU A 240 -13.35 0.53 23.39
C GLU A 240 -13.57 1.97 23.87
N LYS A 241 -14.76 2.30 24.36
CA LYS A 241 -15.04 3.61 24.96
C LYS A 241 -14.16 3.88 26.17
N LEU A 242 -14.01 2.90 27.07
CA LEU A 242 -13.14 3.03 28.25
C LEU A 242 -11.67 3.20 27.88
N LYS A 243 -11.19 2.47 26.86
CA LYS A 243 -9.82 2.64 26.35
C LYS A 243 -9.62 4.02 25.73
N PHE A 244 -10.60 4.50 24.97
CA PHE A 244 -10.54 5.83 24.36
C PHE A 244 -10.53 6.93 25.41
N GLU A 245 -11.38 6.83 26.44
CA GLU A 245 -11.44 7.78 27.55
C GLU A 245 -10.11 7.84 28.31
N LYS A 246 -9.49 6.67 28.58
CA LYS A 246 -8.17 6.60 29.19
C LYS A 246 -7.10 7.30 28.35
N ILE A 247 -7.06 7.03 27.04
CA ILE A 247 -6.10 7.66 26.13
C ILE A 247 -6.32 9.19 26.06
N ALA A 248 -7.58 9.64 26.06
CA ALA A 248 -7.90 11.06 26.08
C ALA A 248 -7.44 11.74 27.37
N ALA A 249 -7.59 11.08 28.52
CA ALA A 249 -7.09 11.57 29.80
C ALA A 249 -5.55 11.63 29.84
N ASP A 250 -4.87 10.57 29.40
CA ASP A 250 -3.41 10.50 29.33
C ASP A 250 -2.85 11.59 28.39
N LYS A 251 -3.50 11.80 27.23
CA LYS A 251 -3.16 12.88 26.30
C LYS A 251 -3.27 14.26 26.96
N LYS A 252 -4.40 14.53 27.63
CA LYS A 252 -4.60 15.81 28.32
C LYS A 252 -3.54 16.04 29.40
N ASN A 253 -3.16 14.99 30.13
CA ASN A 253 -2.11 15.07 31.14
C ASN A 253 -0.75 15.43 30.50
N LEU A 254 -0.36 14.74 29.43
CA LEU A 254 0.88 15.02 28.69
C LEU A 254 0.91 16.44 28.08
N GLU A 255 -0.23 16.92 27.57
CA GLU A 255 -0.35 18.30 27.07
C GLU A 255 -0.14 19.32 28.20
N SER A 256 -0.68 19.07 29.39
CA SER A 256 -0.47 19.95 30.56
C SER A 256 0.97 19.93 31.07
N GLU A 257 1.64 18.78 31.05
CA GLU A 257 3.06 18.67 31.40
C GLU A 257 3.94 19.40 30.37
N LEU A 258 3.63 19.26 29.08
CA LEU A 258 4.31 20.00 28.01
C LEU A 258 4.12 21.51 28.13
N GLU A 259 2.91 21.97 28.44
CA GLU A 259 2.64 23.39 28.66
C GLU A 259 3.40 23.91 29.89
N SER A 260 3.40 23.16 31.00
CA SER A 260 4.17 23.51 32.19
C SER A 260 5.68 23.54 31.92
N LEU A 261 6.21 22.59 31.15
CA LEU A 261 7.63 22.56 30.78
C LEU A 261 7.98 23.71 29.84
N SER A 262 7.08 24.05 28.93
CA SER A 262 7.24 25.20 28.04
C SER A 262 7.28 26.51 28.83
N GLN A 263 6.42 26.68 29.84
CA GLN A 263 6.42 27.86 30.71
C GLN A 263 7.65 27.93 31.63
N ALA A 264 8.27 26.79 31.96
CA ALA A 264 9.49 26.77 32.78
C ALA A 264 10.76 27.13 31.98
N LEU A 265 10.74 26.91 30.67
CA LEU A 265 11.89 27.12 29.78
C LEU A 265 11.90 28.47 29.05
N PHE A 266 10.73 29.10 28.89
CA PHE A 266 10.53 30.37 28.18
C PHE A 266 9.90 31.41 29.10
#